data_AF-A0A5E7VUQ7-F1
#
_entry.id   AF-A0A5E7VUQ7-F1
#
_cell.length_a   1.000
_cell.length_b   1.000
_cell.length_c   1.000
_cell.angle_alpha   90.00
_cell.angle_beta   90.00
_cell.angle_gamma   90.00
#
_symmetry.space_group_name_H-M   'P 1'
#
loop_
_entity.id
_entity.type
_entity.pdbx_description
1 polymer ?
#
loop_
_entity_poly.entity_id
_entity_poly.type
_entity_poly.pdbx_seq_one_letter_code
_entity_poly.pdbx_strand_id
1 'polypeptide(L)'
;MNDLDFTLCSMPMLASRNKSTAYQEQVVLRYTVLMQFLKSHSLIDLEPFDGRGNLKMDLILKKSDTTAQGLELFKKVIPAWHAYVDKGGDVNNTDKLEKAILKLS
;
A
#
# COMPACT_ATOMS: atom_id res chain seq x y z
N MET A 1 -8.31 18.84 19.04
CA MET A 1 -7.78 17.47 19.16
C MET A 1 -6.69 17.33 18.12
N ASN A 2 -5.45 17.08 18.51
CA ASN A 2 -4.38 16.77 17.56
C ASN A 2 -4.74 15.43 16.92
N ASP A 3 -5.19 15.46 15.68
CA ASP A 3 -5.41 14.25 14.92
C ASP A 3 -4.05 13.57 14.76
N LEU A 4 -3.93 12.36 15.30
CA LEU A 4 -2.62 11.71 15.43
C LEU A 4 -2.16 11.27 14.03
N ASP A 5 -1.05 11.83 13.56
CA ASP A 5 -0.46 11.46 12.28
C ASP A 5 0.46 10.25 12.44
N PHE A 6 -0.08 9.06 12.16
CA PHE A 6 0.62 7.79 12.31
C PHE A 6 0.99 7.18 10.97
N THR A 7 1.99 6.29 10.99
CA THR A 7 2.44 5.55 9.81
C THR A 7 1.43 4.46 9.42
N LEU A 8 0.96 4.50 8.18
CA LEU A 8 0.13 3.45 7.57
C LEU A 8 0.98 2.37 6.90
N CYS A 9 2.07 2.79 6.25
CA CYS A 9 2.98 1.90 5.54
C CYS A 9 4.41 2.44 5.60
N SER A 10 5.39 1.57 5.78
CA SER A 10 6.82 1.91 5.75
C SER A 10 7.60 0.85 4.99
N MET A 11 8.10 1.20 3.82
CA MET A 11 8.93 0.31 3.01
C MET A 11 10.23 -0.10 3.71
N PRO A 12 10.96 0.80 4.40
CA PRO A 12 12.13 0.40 5.19
C PRO A 12 11.81 -0.67 6.24
N MET A 13 10.72 -0.47 6.98
CA MET A 13 10.29 -1.42 8.01
C MET A 13 9.86 -2.76 7.41
N LEU A 14 9.17 -2.76 6.28
CA LEU A 14 8.71 -3.99 5.62
C LEU A 14 9.88 -4.78 5.05
N ALA A 15 10.79 -4.13 4.33
CA ALA A 15 11.95 -4.77 3.73
C ALA A 15 12.96 -5.28 4.78
N SER A 16 13.02 -4.68 5.97
CA SER A 16 13.93 -5.11 7.04
C SER A 16 13.45 -6.35 7.81
N ARG A 17 12.21 -6.81 7.61
CA ARG A 17 11.64 -7.96 8.33
C ARG A 17 12.34 -9.27 8.01
N ASN A 18 12.89 -9.39 6.80
CA ASN A 18 13.67 -10.55 6.40
C ASN A 18 14.72 -10.11 5.36
N LYS A 19 15.96 -10.57 5.55
CA LYS A 19 17.12 -10.20 4.73
C LYS A 19 17.21 -10.98 3.41
N SER A 20 16.34 -11.97 3.20
CA SER A 20 16.29 -12.74 1.96
C SER A 20 15.91 -11.85 0.79
N THR A 21 16.69 -11.90 -0.29
CA THR A 21 16.42 -11.20 -1.54
C THR A 21 15.04 -11.55 -2.08
N ALA A 22 14.66 -12.82 -2.09
CA ALA A 22 13.35 -13.26 -2.56
C ALA A 22 12.20 -12.66 -1.73
N TYR A 23 12.38 -12.49 -0.42
CA TYR A 23 11.39 -11.83 0.42
C TYR A 23 11.29 -10.34 0.08
N GLN A 24 12.43 -9.66 -0.06
CA GLN A 24 12.47 -8.24 -0.38
C GLN A 24 11.84 -7.96 -1.74
N GLU A 25 12.12 -8.78 -2.75
CA GLU A 25 11.49 -8.70 -4.08
C GLU A 25 9.98 -8.88 -4.00
N GLN A 26 9.49 -9.85 -3.23
CA GLN A 26 8.05 -10.05 -3.03
C GLN A 26 7.38 -8.87 -2.32
N VAL A 27 8.04 -8.28 -1.32
CA VAL A 27 7.56 -7.08 -0.64
C VAL A 27 7.51 -5.91 -1.62
N VAL A 28 8.58 -5.66 -2.38
CA VAL A 28 8.63 -4.57 -3.36
C VAL A 28 7.56 -4.75 -4.43
N LEU A 29 7.41 -5.95 -5.00
CA LEU A 29 6.37 -6.22 -6.00
C LEU A 29 4.97 -5.94 -5.45
N ARG A 30 4.66 -6.48 -4.26
CA ARG A 30 3.36 -6.30 -3.62
C ARG A 30 3.04 -4.84 -3.33
N TYR A 31 3.99 -4.11 -2.78
CA TYR A 31 3.76 -2.71 -2.45
C TYR A 31 3.83 -1.80 -3.68
N THR A 32 4.49 -2.21 -4.77
CA THR A 32 4.42 -1.51 -6.05
C THR A 32 2.98 -1.53 -6.57
N VAL A 33 2.34 -2.71 -6.60
CA VAL A 33 0.93 -2.83 -7.03
C VAL A 33 0.01 -2.01 -6.11
N LEU A 34 0.19 -2.11 -4.79
CA LEU A 34 -0.64 -1.38 -3.84
C LEU A 34 -0.49 0.15 -4.00
N MET A 35 0.73 0.66 -4.12
CA MET A 35 0.97 2.10 -4.26
C MET A 35 0.51 2.62 -5.61
N GLN A 36 0.66 1.84 -6.67
CA GLN A 36 0.13 2.17 -7.98
C GLN A 36 -1.39 2.30 -7.94
N PHE A 37 -2.06 1.34 -7.30
CA PHE A 37 -3.50 1.36 -7.08
C PHE A 37 -3.92 2.63 -6.32
N LEU A 38 -3.33 2.89 -5.15
CA LEU A 38 -3.66 4.06 -4.33
C LEU A 38 -3.44 5.37 -5.09
N LYS A 39 -2.34 5.49 -5.83
CA LYS A 39 -2.01 6.69 -6.63
C LYS A 39 -3.00 6.88 -7.77
N SER A 40 -3.31 5.82 -8.52
CA SER A 40 -4.23 5.89 -9.68
C SER A 40 -5.65 6.33 -9.30
N HIS A 41 -6.08 6.01 -8.08
CA HIS A 41 -7.39 6.38 -7.55
C HIS A 41 -7.36 7.66 -6.69
N SER A 42 -6.26 8.41 -6.69
CA SER A 42 -6.10 9.63 -5.88
C SER A 42 -6.38 9.42 -4.39
N LEU A 43 -6.04 8.25 -3.86
CA LEU A 43 -6.23 7.90 -2.44
C LEU A 43 -5.07 8.35 -1.56
N ILE A 44 -3.94 8.70 -2.18
CA ILE A 44 -2.75 9.24 -1.57
C ILE A 44 -2.28 10.49 -2.31
N ASP A 45 -1.76 11.46 -1.56
CA ASP A 45 -1.24 12.72 -2.11
C ASP A 45 0.29 12.72 -2.27
N LEU A 46 0.96 11.72 -1.69
CA LEU A 46 2.40 11.51 -1.85
C LEU A 46 2.73 10.84 -3.21
N GLU A 47 3.92 11.11 -3.72
CA GLU A 47 4.51 10.41 -4.88
C GLU A 47 5.32 9.18 -4.42
N PRO A 48 4.80 7.94 -4.58
CA PRO A 48 5.47 6.73 -4.12
C PRO A 48 6.58 6.24 -5.05
N PHE A 49 6.65 6.72 -6.30
CA PHE A 49 7.61 6.24 -7.29
C PHE A 49 8.77 7.23 -7.51
N ASP A 50 9.93 6.69 -7.84
CA ASP A 50 11.09 7.47 -8.28
C ASP A 50 10.94 7.93 -9.75
N GLY A 51 11.89 8.72 -10.24
CA GLY A 51 11.88 9.20 -11.63
C GLY A 51 12.03 8.12 -12.71
N ARG A 52 12.21 6.85 -12.31
CA ARG A 52 12.29 5.68 -13.20
C ARG A 52 11.05 4.77 -13.08
N GLY A 53 10.08 5.13 -12.23
CA GLY A 53 8.87 4.34 -11.98
C GLY A 53 9.04 3.21 -10.96
N ASN A 54 10.17 3.15 -10.25
CA ASN A 54 10.35 2.15 -9.18
C ASN A 54 9.75 2.67 -7.88
N LEU A 55 9.25 1.75 -7.06
CA LEU A 55 8.80 2.07 -5.72
C LEU A 55 9.98 2.61 -4.88
N LYS A 56 9.77 3.77 -4.24
CA LYS A 56 10.74 4.36 -3.31
C LYS A 56 10.95 3.45 -2.10
N MET A 57 12.17 2.97 -1.91
CA MET A 57 12.51 2.08 -0.79
C MET A 57 12.52 2.79 0.56
N ASP A 58 12.65 4.11 0.55
CA ASP A 58 12.54 5.00 1.71
C ASP A 58 11.11 5.51 1.94
N LEU A 59 10.12 5.01 1.19
CA LEU A 59 8.72 5.41 1.32
C LEU A 59 8.18 5.16 2.73
N ILE A 60 7.65 6.22 3.32
CA ILE A 60 6.85 6.21 4.54
C ILE A 60 5.54 6.91 4.21
N LEU A 61 4.44 6.17 4.19
CA LEU A 61 3.10 6.70 4.01
C LEU A 61 2.47 6.92 5.37
N LYS A 62 2.09 8.17 5.66
CA LYS A 62 1.39 8.54 6.88
C LYS A 62 -0.09 8.79 6.66
N LYS A 63 -0.83 8.92 7.75
CA LYS A 63 -2.25 9.27 7.73
C LYS A 63 -2.49 10.59 6.98
N SER A 64 -1.65 11.60 7.20
CA SER A 64 -1.74 12.90 6.53
C SER A 64 -1.61 12.83 5.01
N ASP A 65 -0.97 11.78 4.49
CA ASP A 65 -0.73 11.58 3.06
C ASP A 65 -1.87 10.82 2.38
N THR A 66 -2.91 10.44 3.14
CA THR A 66 -4.04 9.64 2.68
C THR A 66 -5.36 10.38 2.80
N THR A 67 -6.23 10.16 1.83
CA THR A 67 -7.64 10.57 1.92
C THR A 67 -8.39 9.76 2.98
N ALA A 68 -9.56 10.24 3.40
CA ALA A 68 -10.44 9.49 4.30
C ALA A 68 -10.83 8.09 3.74
N GLN A 69 -11.05 8.01 2.41
CA GLN A 69 -11.34 6.76 1.72
C GLN A 69 -10.13 5.81 1.72
N GLY A 70 -8.93 6.33 1.43
CA GLY A 70 -7.69 5.56 1.50
C GLY A 70 -7.45 5.01 2.91
N LEU A 71 -7.70 5.82 3.94
CA LEU A 71 -7.60 5.41 5.34
C LEU A 71 -8.56 4.25 5.68
N GLU A 72 -9.80 4.27 5.17
CA GLU A 72 -10.74 3.17 5.39
C GLU A 72 -10.31 1.87 4.67
N LEU A 73 -9.69 1.97 3.49
CA LEU A 73 -9.08 0.81 2.85
C LEU A 73 -7.97 0.20 3.70
N PHE A 74 -7.07 1.02 4.28
CA PHE A 74 -6.01 0.54 5.17
C PHE A 74 -6.55 -0.19 6.40
N LYS A 75 -7.69 0.23 6.93
CA LYS A 75 -8.30 -0.42 8.11
C LYS A 75 -8.97 -1.75 7.78
N LYS A 76 -9.69 -1.84 6.64
CA LYS A 76 -10.65 -2.92 6.40
C LYS A 76 -10.30 -3.83 5.24
N VAL A 77 -9.73 -3.29 4.16
CA VAL A 77 -9.68 -3.97 2.86
C VAL A 77 -8.27 -4.40 2.51
N ILE A 78 -7.28 -3.53 2.69
CA ILE A 78 -5.86 -3.82 2.45
C ILE A 78 -5.38 -5.02 3.28
N PRO A 79 -5.70 -5.17 4.59
CA PRO A 79 -5.33 -6.36 5.34
C PRO A 79 -5.92 -7.65 4.75
N ALA A 80 -7.14 -7.58 4.24
CA ALA A 80 -7.83 -8.73 3.65
C ALA A 80 -7.31 -9.07 2.25
N TRP A 81 -6.80 -8.08 1.51
CA TRP A 81 -6.08 -8.29 0.25
C TRP A 81 -4.68 -8.88 0.51
N HIS A 82 -3.93 -8.38 1.49
CA HIS A 82 -2.67 -8.98 1.91
C HIS A 82 -2.84 -10.44 2.31
N ALA A 83 -3.86 -10.77 3.12
CA ALA A 83 -4.16 -12.14 3.50
C ALA A 83 -4.52 -13.06 2.31
N TYR A 84 -5.03 -12.50 1.21
CA TYR A 84 -5.25 -13.25 -0.03
C TYR A 84 -3.92 -13.52 -0.75
N VAL A 85 -3.07 -12.50 -0.92
CA VAL A 85 -1.74 -12.64 -1.53
C VAL A 85 -0.85 -13.61 -0.73
N ASP A 86 -0.88 -13.53 0.60
CA ASP A 86 -0.13 -14.43 1.50
C ASP A 86 -0.54 -15.91 1.35
N LYS A 87 -1.75 -16.18 0.87
CA LYS A 87 -2.25 -17.54 0.59
C LYS A 87 -1.92 -18.02 -0.83
N GLY A 88 -1.06 -17.31 -1.56
CA GLY A 88 -0.70 -17.60 -2.94
C GLY A 88 -1.62 -16.97 -3.98
N GLY A 89 -2.43 -16.00 -3.57
CA GLY A 89 -3.23 -15.19 -4.50
C GLY A 89 -2.36 -14.34 -5.43
N ASP A 90 -2.88 -14.00 -6.61
CA ASP A 90 -2.18 -13.13 -7.55
C ASP A 90 -2.12 -11.71 -6.99
N VAL A 91 -0.90 -11.20 -6.84
CA VAL A 91 -0.63 -9.86 -6.34
C VAL A 91 -1.21 -8.77 -7.24
N ASN A 92 -1.41 -9.03 -8.53
CA ASN A 92 -2.01 -8.07 -9.45
C ASN A 92 -3.54 -8.04 -9.37
N ASN A 93 -4.16 -8.99 -8.67
CA ASN A 93 -5.60 -9.00 -8.48
C ASN A 93 -6.01 -7.96 -7.42
N THR A 94 -6.41 -6.78 -7.90
CA THR A 94 -6.89 -5.67 -7.08
C THR A 94 -8.41 -5.55 -7.04
N ASP A 95 -9.16 -6.53 -7.57
CA ASP A 95 -10.64 -6.48 -7.67
C ASP A 95 -11.31 -6.20 -6.34
N LYS A 96 -10.75 -6.72 -5.24
CA LYS A 96 -11.28 -6.49 -3.89
C LYS A 96 -11.11 -5.05 -3.45
N LEU A 97 -10.01 -4.41 -3.84
CA LEU A 97 -9.74 -3.00 -3.57
C LEU A 97 -10.68 -2.13 -4.44
N GLU A 98 -10.80 -2.44 -5.74
CA GLU A 98 -11.72 -1.75 -6.66
C GLU A 98 -13.17 -1.76 -6.16
N LYS A 99 -13.70 -2.95 -5.82
CA LYS A 99 -15.05 -3.11 -5.29
C LYS A 99 -15.28 -2.35 -3.98
N ALA A 100 -14.22 -2.12 -3.19
CA ALA A 100 -14.33 -1.36 -1.96
C ALA A 100 -14.38 0.14 -2.23
N ILE A 101 -13.60 0.66 -3.18
CA ILE A 101 -13.66 2.08 -3.58
C ILE A 101 -15.08 2.42 -4.03
N LEU A 102 -15.69 1.60 -4.91
CA LEU A 102 -17.05 1.81 -5.43
C LEU A 102 -18.15 1.83 -4.36
N LYS A 103 -17.91 1.23 -3.19
CA LYS A 103 -18.86 1.22 -2.06
C LYS A 103 -18.67 2.40 -1.11
N LEU A 104 -17.51 3.05 -1.19
CA LEU A 104 -17.12 4.17 -0.35
C LEU A 104 -17.27 5.52 -1.07
N SER A 105 -17.45 5.49 -2.39
CA SER A 105 -17.77 6.63 -3.27
C SER A 105 -19.26 6.97 -3.29
#